data_AF-A0AAV9FAG1-F1
#
_entry.id   AF-A0AAV9FAG1-F1
#
_cell.length_a   1.000
_cell.length_b   1.000
_cell.length_c   1.000
_cell.angle_alpha   90.00
_cell.angle_beta   90.00
_cell.angle_gamma   90.00
#
_symmetry.space_group_name_H-M   'P 1'
#
loop_
_entity.id
_entity.type
_entity.pdbx_description
1 polymer ?
#
loop_
_entity_poly.entity_id
_entity_poly.type
_entity_poly.pdbx_seq_one_letter_code
_entity_poly.pdbx_strand_id
1 'polypeptide(L)'
;MGMLFFTERLKFCGVNDKLILNKVLMLGSRTQTIIGRPILPDTAVHAVVEEHALDAKVIIFKRKRRKNYRRTKRHRQMRFRMASTDYEV
;
A
#
# COMPACT_ATOMS: atom_id res chain seq x y z
N MET A 1 8.07 -5.74 -14.29
CA MET A 1 7.42 -4.41 -14.21
C MET A 1 5.94 -4.55 -14.49
N GLY A 2 5.12 -3.66 -13.93
CA GLY A 2 3.66 -3.69 -14.07
C GLY A 2 2.90 -4.44 -12.96
N MET A 3 3.49 -4.60 -11.77
CA MET A 3 2.78 -5.27 -10.67
C MET A 3 1.83 -4.28 -9.99
N LEU A 4 0.58 -4.71 -9.80
CA LEU A 4 -0.44 -3.99 -9.06
C LEU A 4 -0.36 -4.32 -7.56
N PHE A 5 -0.40 -3.28 -6.73
CA PHE A 5 -0.43 -3.44 -5.29
C PHE A 5 -1.31 -2.37 -4.63
N PHE A 6 -1.82 -2.69 -3.44
CA PHE A 6 -2.63 -1.78 -2.65
C PHE A 6 -1.80 -1.15 -1.53
N THR A 7 -2.04 0.12 -1.27
CA THR A 7 -1.41 0.87 -0.17
C THR A 7 -2.43 1.56 0.71
N GLU A 8 -1.95 2.01 1.87
CA GLU A 8 -2.70 2.90 2.75
C GLU A 8 -2.93 4.27 2.10
N ARG A 9 -3.89 5.02 2.65
CA ARG A 9 -4.24 6.34 2.12
C ARG A 9 -3.06 7.32 2.16
N LEU A 10 -2.73 7.85 0.99
CA LEU A 10 -1.83 8.98 0.82
C LEU A 10 -2.64 10.29 0.76
N LYS A 11 -2.27 11.31 1.53
CA LYS A 11 -3.11 12.51 1.74
C LYS A 11 -3.04 13.56 0.62
N PHE A 12 -2.11 13.44 -0.32
CA PHE A 12 -1.78 14.49 -1.31
C PHE A 12 -1.52 13.97 -2.74
N CYS A 13 -2.10 12.83 -3.12
CA CYS A 13 -1.95 12.28 -4.46
C CYS A 13 -3.32 12.12 -5.13
N GLY A 14 -3.38 12.50 -6.40
CA GLY A 14 -4.47 12.26 -7.33
C GLY A 14 -4.27 11.01 -8.17
N VAL A 15 -5.26 10.71 -9.00
CA VAL A 15 -5.19 9.62 -9.98
C VAL A 15 -4.24 10.03 -11.12
N ASN A 16 -3.39 9.10 -11.55
CA ASN A 16 -2.28 9.27 -12.50
C ASN A 16 -1.04 10.03 -11.96
N ASP A 17 -1.00 10.35 -10.67
CA ASP A 17 0.22 10.92 -10.10
C ASP A 17 1.34 9.88 -10.05
N LYS A 18 2.55 10.34 -10.40
CA LYS A 18 3.79 9.56 -10.30
C LYS A 18 4.39 9.73 -8.91
N LEU A 19 4.64 8.62 -8.23
CA LEU A 19 5.34 8.58 -6.95
C LEU A 19 6.70 7.92 -7.09
N ILE A 20 7.65 8.47 -6.34
CA ILE A 20 9.00 7.91 -6.20
C ILE A 20 9.12 7.34 -4.79
N LEU A 21 9.37 6.04 -4.70
CA LEU A 21 9.53 5.31 -3.45
C LEU A 21 11.02 5.10 -3.18
N ASN A 22 11.61 5.97 -2.34
CA ASN A 22 13.04 5.98 -2.05
C ASN A 22 13.47 4.93 -1.01
N LYS A 23 12.53 4.28 -0.35
CA LYS A 23 12.83 3.31 0.73
C LYS A 23 12.81 1.90 0.17
N VAL A 24 13.93 1.49 -0.40
CA VAL A 24 14.12 0.13 -0.92
C VAL A 24 14.97 -0.68 0.05
N LEU A 25 14.49 -1.86 0.44
CA LEU A 25 15.18 -2.75 1.40
C LEU A 25 16.09 -3.76 0.70
N MET A 26 15.68 -4.24 -0.48
CA MET A 26 16.38 -5.31 -1.20
C MET A 26 16.07 -5.21 -2.69
N LEU A 27 17.08 -5.49 -3.52
CA LEU A 27 16.97 -5.69 -4.95
C LEU A 27 17.48 -7.08 -5.31
N GLY A 28 16.69 -7.83 -6.07
CA GLY A 28 17.08 -9.14 -6.58
C GLY A 28 17.06 -9.14 -8.10
N SER A 29 18.21 -9.40 -8.72
CA SER A 29 18.35 -9.76 -10.12
C SER A 29 18.67 -11.25 -10.24
N ARG A 30 18.66 -11.79 -11.47
CA ARG A 30 19.00 -13.21 -11.71
C ARG A 30 20.40 -13.59 -11.24
N THR A 31 21.34 -12.65 -11.27
CA THR A 31 22.76 -12.89 -11.00
C THR A 31 23.24 -12.30 -9.68
N GLN A 32 22.53 -11.31 -9.12
CA GLN A 32 22.98 -10.56 -7.95
C GLN A 32 21.80 -10.19 -7.06
N THR A 33 22.01 -10.27 -5.75
CA THR A 33 21.06 -9.82 -4.73
C THR A 33 21.74 -8.77 -3.87
N ILE A 34 21.19 -7.56 -3.87
CA ILE A 34 21.68 -6.44 -3.08
C ILE A 34 20.74 -6.25 -1.89
N ILE A 35 21.29 -6.32 -0.67
CA ILE A 35 20.53 -6.24 0.57
C ILE A 35 20.92 -4.94 1.29
N GLY A 36 19.94 -4.09 1.58
CA GLY A 36 20.12 -2.85 2.31
C GLY A 36 20.35 -3.08 3.80
N ARG A 37 21.12 -2.19 4.44
CA ARG A 37 21.36 -2.17 5.89
C ARG A 37 21.31 -0.71 6.37
N PRO A 38 20.15 -0.12 6.71
CA PRO A 38 18.77 -0.64 6.70
C PRO A 38 17.99 -0.43 5.39
N ILE A 39 18.47 0.46 4.51
CA ILE A 39 17.91 0.74 3.17
C ILE A 39 19.07 0.74 2.15
N LEU A 40 18.74 0.58 0.87
CA LEU A 40 19.71 0.77 -0.22
C LEU A 40 19.81 2.27 -0.56
N PRO A 41 21.04 2.84 -0.58
CA PRO A 41 21.25 4.21 -1.03
C PRO A 41 21.03 4.31 -2.55
N ASP A 42 20.62 5.50 -3.01
CA ASP A 42 20.46 5.88 -4.42
C ASP A 42 19.52 5.03 -5.28
N THR A 43 18.76 4.13 -4.66
CA THR A 43 17.75 3.32 -5.34
C THR A 43 16.35 3.93 -5.17
N ALA A 44 15.60 4.01 -6.28
CA ALA A 44 14.23 4.49 -6.28
C ALA A 44 13.30 3.59 -7.10
N VAL A 45 12.06 3.40 -6.62
CA VAL A 45 11.00 2.73 -7.38
C VAL A 45 9.96 3.75 -7.85
N HIS A 46 9.72 3.80 -9.14
CA HIS A 46 8.67 4.61 -9.74
C HIS A 46 7.35 3.84 -9.77
N ALA A 47 6.30 4.47 -9.23
CA ALA A 47 4.94 3.93 -9.22
C ALA A 47 3.94 4.99 -9.67
N VAL A 48 2.81 4.55 -10.22
CA VAL A 48 1.70 5.41 -10.61
C VAL A 48 0.46 5.04 -9.84
N VAL A 49 -0.29 6.04 -9.38
CA VAL A 49 -1.60 5.85 -8.76
C VAL A 49 -2.65 5.61 -9.84
N GLU A 50 -3.22 4.40 -9.89
CA GLU A 50 -4.28 4.09 -10.86
C GLU A 50 -5.66 4.50 -10.37
N GLU A 51 -5.98 4.21 -9.11
CA GLU A 51 -7.31 4.53 -8.57
C GLU A 51 -7.31 4.68 -7.05
N HIS A 52 -8.28 5.47 -6.57
CA HIS A 52 -8.60 5.59 -5.15
C HIS A 52 -9.79 4.67 -4.87
N ALA A 53 -9.51 3.51 -4.28
CA ALA A 53 -10.50 2.47 -4.07
C ALA A 53 -10.94 2.38 -2.60
N LEU A 54 -12.22 2.10 -2.38
CA LEU A 54 -12.70 1.70 -1.06
C LEU A 54 -12.62 0.18 -0.93
N ASP A 55 -11.92 -0.29 0.10
CA ASP A 55 -11.81 -1.70 0.40
C ASP A 55 -13.18 -2.33 0.71
N ALA A 56 -13.19 -3.65 0.77
CA ALA A 56 -14.35 -4.43 1.15
C ALA A 56 -14.91 -3.96 2.50
N LYS A 57 -16.23 -4.05 2.64
CA LYS A 57 -16.92 -3.60 3.85
C LYS A 57 -16.62 -4.55 5.00
N VAL A 58 -15.96 -4.03 6.03
CA VAL A 58 -15.73 -4.73 7.29
C VAL A 58 -16.86 -4.41 8.26
N ILE A 59 -17.50 -5.45 8.82
CA ILE A 59 -18.57 -5.30 9.81
C ILE A 59 -17.99 -5.60 11.19
N ILE A 60 -17.93 -4.57 12.04
CA ILE A 60 -17.47 -4.67 13.42
C ILE A 60 -18.71 -4.86 14.30
N PHE A 61 -18.89 -6.07 14.81
CA PHE A 61 -19.96 -6.41 15.74
C PHE A 61 -19.42 -6.59 17.16
N LYS A 62 -19.96 -5.84 18.11
CA LYS A 62 -19.63 -5.95 19.53
C LYS A 62 -20.87 -6.35 20.31
N ARG A 63 -20.78 -7.41 21.12
CA ARG A 63 -21.84 -7.91 22.00
C ARG A 63 -21.28 -8.28 23.36
N LYS A 64 -21.98 -7.93 24.44
CA LYS A 64 -21.67 -8.42 25.80
C LYS A 64 -22.86 -9.25 26.30
N ARG A 65 -22.57 -10.45 26.80
CA ARG A 65 -23.58 -11.38 27.33
C ARG A 65 -24.29 -10.78 28.55
N ARG A 66 -25.62 -10.92 28.61
CA ARG A 66 -26.49 -10.47 29.74
C ARG A 66 -26.41 -8.98 30.10
N LYS A 67 -25.88 -8.13 29.23
CA LYS A 67 -25.78 -6.67 29.44
C LYS A 67 -26.64 -5.85 28.47
N ASN A 68 -27.49 -6.50 27.66
CA ASN A 68 -28.23 -5.89 26.54
C ASN A 68 -27.36 -5.02 25.60
N TYR A 69 -26.04 -5.18 25.65
CA TYR A 69 -25.08 -4.42 24.86
C TYR A 69 -24.86 -5.13 23.53
N ARG A 70 -25.28 -4.45 22.46
CA ARG A 70 -25.06 -4.85 21.07
C ARG A 70 -24.79 -3.61 20.22
N ARG A 71 -23.66 -3.57 19.53
CA ARG A 71 -23.27 -2.49 18.62
C ARG A 71 -22.77 -3.08 17.31
N THR A 72 -23.30 -2.60 16.20
CA THR A 72 -22.84 -2.96 14.85
C THR A 72 -22.32 -1.69 14.19
N LYS A 73 -21.05 -1.69 13.80
CA LYS A 73 -20.43 -0.60 13.03
C LYS A 73 -19.94 -1.17 11.69
N ARG A 74 -20.11 -0.38 10.63
CA ARG A 74 -19.55 -0.70 9.30
C ARG A 74 -18.31 0.17 9.10
N HIS A 75 -17.24 -0.42 8.58
CA HIS A 75 -16.00 0.26 8.22
C HIS A 75 -15.63 -0.09 6.78
N ARG A 76 -15.18 0.91 6.02
CA ARG A 76 -14.53 0.71 4.72
C ARG A 76 -13.22 1.47 4.76
N GLN A 77 -12.12 0.77 4.57
CA GLN A 77 -10.81 1.40 4.52
C GLN A 77 -10.61 2.04 3.15
N MET A 78 -10.14 3.28 3.10
CA MET A 78 -9.68 3.89 1.85
C MET A 78 -8.30 3.33 1.54
N ARG A 79 -8.14 2.74 0.34
CA ARG A 79 -6.87 2.20 -0.16
C ARG A 79 -6.58 2.76 -1.54
N PHE A 80 -5.30 2.85 -1.86
CA PHE A 80 -4.86 3.32 -3.18
C PHE A 80 -4.37 2.10 -3.95
N ARG A 81 -4.82 1.92 -5.19
CA ARG A 81 -4.24 0.92 -6.08
C ARG A 81 -3.16 1.61 -6.88
N MET A 82 -1.97 1.03 -6.86
CA MET A 82 -0.80 1.55 -7.57
C MET A 82 -0.19 0.47 -8.45
N ALA A 83 0.35 0.90 -9.58
CA ALA A 83 1.11 0.07 -10.51
C ALA A 83 2.59 0.46 -10.43
N SER A 84 3.48 -0.53 -10.33
CA SER A 84 4.92 -0.29 -10.45
C SER A 84 5.33 -0.14 -11.92
N THR A 85 5.98 0.97 -12.25
CA THR A 85 6.46 1.24 -13.60
C THR A 85 7.88 0.74 -13.76
N ASP A 86 8.84 1.40 -13.11
CA ASP A 86 10.28 1.14 -13.26
C ASP A 86 11.00 1.26 -11.90
N TYR A 87 12.22 0.74 -11.81
CA TYR A 87 13.13 0.97 -10.68
C TYR A 87 14.48 1.42 -11.22
N GLU A 88 15.07 2.41 -10.57
CA GLU A 88 16.39 2.96 -10.87
C GLU A 88 17.35 2.54 -9.75
N VAL A 89 18.57 2.15 -10.12
CA VAL A 89 19.66 1.70 -9.23
C VAL A 89 20.83 2.63 -9.38
#